data_AF-A0A136MI85-F1
#
_entry.id   AF-A0A136MI85-F1
#
_cell.length_a   1.000
_cell.length_b   1.000
_cell.length_c   1.000
_cell.angle_alpha   90.00
_cell.angle_beta   90.00
_cell.angle_gamma   90.00
#
_symmetry.space_group_name_H-M   'P 1'
#
loop_
_entity.id
_entity.type
_entity.pdbx_description
1 polymer ?
#
loop_
_entity_poly.entity_id
_entity_poly.type
_entity_poly.pdbx_seq_one_letter_code
_entity_poly.pdbx_strand_id
1 'polypeptide(L)'
;MVEDQEVSQHPDGEEPEHELSFMDVVGLFVNQAAIALGAAPHPLTGSLRISFEEAQYHISILDVLKEKTKGNLTDEEDSVLARLIDELKLAFVHAIRDPKVREMAEMSAQNDQQQASRIVTPDGVPQAQETMDPESSFPDDERSA
;
A
#
# COMPACT_ATOMS: atom_id res chain seq x y z
N MET A 1 54.32 0.08 23.71
CA MET A 1 53.39 0.78 22.81
C MET A 1 52.78 -0.29 21.93
N VAL A 2 51.65 -0.94 22.22
CA VAL A 2 50.37 -0.49 22.81
C VAL A 2 50.00 0.90 22.37
N GLU A 3 49.48 0.98 21.16
CA GLU A 3 48.50 1.98 20.77
C GLU A 3 47.14 1.31 20.97
N ASP A 4 46.53 1.62 22.12
CA ASP A 4 45.13 1.37 22.40
C ASP A 4 44.30 1.97 21.26
N GLN A 5 43.69 1.10 20.44
CA GLN A 5 42.51 1.47 19.68
C GLN A 5 41.43 1.79 20.71
N GLU A 6 41.23 3.08 20.97
CA GLU A 6 40.06 3.56 21.66
C GLU A 6 38.82 3.06 20.92
N VAL A 7 38.17 2.09 21.54
CA VAL A 7 36.79 1.71 21.31
C VAL A 7 35.96 2.98 21.47
N SER A 8 35.70 3.66 20.36
CA SER A 8 34.70 4.73 20.32
C SER A 8 33.35 4.07 20.43
N GLN A 9 32.88 4.11 21.67
CA GLN A 9 31.58 3.68 22.13
C GLN A 9 30.50 4.21 21.19
N HIS A 10 29.76 3.29 20.57
CA HIS A 10 28.38 3.57 20.21
C HIS A 10 27.61 3.55 21.54
N PRO A 11 27.14 4.68 22.09
CA PRO A 11 26.05 4.63 23.05
C PRO A 11 24.83 4.04 22.33
N ASP A 12 23.99 3.37 23.10
CA ASP A 12 22.87 2.53 22.66
C ASP A 12 22.14 2.97 21.38
N GLY A 13 21.74 1.98 20.57
CA GLY A 13 21.04 2.13 19.30
C GLY A 13 19.66 2.76 19.42
N GLU A 14 19.61 4.06 19.65
CA GLU A 14 18.45 4.89 19.36
C GLU A 14 18.46 5.17 17.84
N GLU A 15 17.78 4.29 17.09
CA GLU A 15 17.19 4.71 15.82
C GLU A 15 16.45 6.03 16.08
N PRO A 16 16.65 7.09 15.28
CA PRO A 16 15.95 8.35 15.51
C PRO A 16 14.46 8.05 15.53
N GLU A 17 13.80 8.29 16.68
CA GLU A 17 12.34 8.19 16.78
C GLU A 17 11.77 9.17 15.76
N HIS A 18 11.37 8.66 14.61
CA HIS A 18 10.78 9.49 13.56
C HIS A 18 9.36 9.82 14.01
N GLU A 19 9.23 10.90 14.77
CA GLU A 19 7.93 11.44 15.14
C GLU A 19 7.15 11.78 13.86
N LEU A 20 5.90 11.33 13.80
CA LEU A 20 5.04 11.57 12.65
C LEU A 20 4.67 13.05 12.61
N SER A 21 5.07 13.75 11.55
CA SER A 21 4.70 15.15 11.36
C SER A 21 3.33 15.30 10.70
N PHE A 22 2.71 16.47 10.82
CA PHE A 22 1.48 16.79 10.08
C PHE A 22 1.70 16.65 8.56
N MET A 23 2.86 17.07 8.06
CA MET A 23 3.20 16.98 6.64
C MET A 23 3.33 15.54 6.14
N ASP A 24 3.76 14.61 6.99
CA ASP A 24 3.78 13.18 6.63
C ASP A 24 2.36 12.63 6.45
N VAL A 25 1.42 13.03 7.32
CA VAL A 25 0.00 12.66 7.19
C VAL A 25 -0.61 13.25 5.92
N VAL A 26 -0.32 14.52 5.61
CA VAL A 26 -0.75 15.15 4.36
C VAL A 26 -0.16 14.40 3.16
N GLY A 27 1.14 14.12 3.19
CA GLY A 27 1.86 13.39 2.15
C GLY A 27 1.28 12.01 1.88
N LEU A 28 0.84 11.31 2.92
CA LEU A 28 0.15 10.02 2.79
C LEU A 28 -1.11 10.15 1.92
N PHE A 29 -2.02 11.07 2.25
CA PHE A 29 -3.27 11.22 1.50
C PHE A 29 -3.06 11.81 0.10
N VAL A 30 -2.07 12.69 -0.07
CA VAL A 30 -1.66 13.19 -1.39
C VAL A 30 -1.18 12.03 -2.27
N ASN A 31 -0.36 11.13 -1.72
CA ASN A 31 0.12 9.97 -2.46
C ASN A 31 -1.02 9.00 -2.82
N GLN A 32 -1.94 8.73 -1.90
CA GLN A 32 -3.10 7.89 -2.20
C GLN A 32 -3.99 8.51 -3.30
N ALA A 33 -4.24 9.82 -3.26
CA ALA A 33 -4.96 10.51 -4.33
C ALA A 33 -4.22 10.42 -5.68
N ALA A 34 -2.89 10.57 -5.68
CA ALA A 34 -2.07 10.48 -6.88
C ALA A 34 -2.08 9.06 -7.48
N ILE A 35 -1.98 8.02 -6.64
CA ILE A 35 -2.09 6.61 -7.07
C ILE A 35 -3.47 6.36 -7.67
N ALA A 36 -4.54 6.81 -7.01
CA ALA A 36 -5.90 6.66 -7.50
C ALA A 36 -6.17 7.41 -8.82
N LEU A 37 -5.42 8.48 -9.11
CA LEU A 37 -5.43 9.17 -10.40
C LEU A 37 -4.55 8.50 -11.47
N GLY A 38 -3.86 7.40 -11.14
CA GLY A 38 -2.94 6.70 -12.03
C GLY A 38 -1.61 7.41 -12.24
N ALA A 39 -1.20 8.31 -11.34
CA ALA A 39 0.11 8.97 -11.41
C ALA A 39 1.26 8.05 -10.95
N ALA A 40 0.96 7.02 -10.17
CA ALA A 40 1.92 6.03 -9.67
C ALA A 40 1.28 4.63 -9.62
N PRO A 41 2.07 3.56 -9.81
CA PRO A 41 1.57 2.19 -9.65
C PRO A 41 1.26 1.89 -8.19
N HIS A 42 0.21 1.11 -7.93
CA HIS A 42 -0.15 0.73 -6.57
C HIS A 42 0.95 -0.16 -5.95
N PRO A 43 1.49 0.16 -4.75
CA PRO A 43 2.68 -0.50 -4.20
C PRO A 43 2.46 -1.99 -3.90
N LEU A 44 1.24 -2.40 -3.54
CA LEU A 44 0.93 -3.81 -3.21
C LEU A 44 0.67 -4.69 -4.45
N THR A 45 0.12 -4.13 -5.52
CA THR A 45 -0.35 -4.92 -6.68
C THR A 45 0.51 -4.67 -7.92
N GLY A 46 1.37 -3.66 -7.90
CA GLY A 46 2.13 -3.18 -9.05
C GLY A 46 1.26 -2.69 -10.21
N SER A 47 -0.07 -2.63 -10.01
CA SER A 47 -1.03 -2.36 -11.07
C SER A 47 -1.32 -0.87 -11.14
N LEU A 48 -1.32 -0.33 -12.36
CA LEU A 48 -1.78 1.02 -12.63
C LEU A 48 -3.32 0.99 -12.72
N ARG A 49 -4.00 1.38 -11.64
CA ARG A 49 -5.45 1.42 -11.56
C ARG A 49 -5.90 2.86 -11.35
N ILE A 50 -6.93 3.29 -12.07
CA ILE A 50 -7.47 4.64 -11.94
C ILE A 50 -8.86 4.53 -11.32
N SER A 51 -9.02 5.12 -10.15
CA SER A 51 -10.28 5.18 -9.40
C SER A 51 -10.60 6.62 -9.06
N PHE A 52 -11.55 7.20 -9.80
CA PHE A 52 -12.00 8.57 -9.54
C PHE A 52 -12.68 8.69 -8.17
N GLU A 53 -13.41 7.67 -7.73
CA GLU A 53 -14.08 7.67 -6.43
C GLU A 53 -13.05 7.74 -5.28
N GLU A 54 -12.00 6.93 -5.36
CA GLU A 54 -10.93 6.90 -4.36
C GLU A 54 -10.11 8.20 -4.37
N ALA A 55 -9.78 8.72 -5.56
CA ALA A 55 -9.11 10.01 -5.68
C ALA A 55 -9.94 11.14 -5.05
N GLN A 56 -11.25 11.20 -5.33
CA GLN A 56 -12.14 12.19 -4.74
C GLN A 56 -12.22 12.04 -3.21
N TYR A 57 -12.28 10.81 -2.71
CA TYR A 57 -12.32 10.54 -1.28
C TYR A 57 -11.09 11.09 -0.56
N HIS A 58 -9.88 10.80 -1.07
CA HIS A 58 -8.64 11.30 -0.48
C HIS A 58 -8.50 12.83 -0.57
N ILE A 59 -8.90 13.44 -1.69
CA ILE A 59 -8.95 14.91 -1.82
C ILE A 59 -9.93 15.50 -0.77
N SER A 60 -11.07 14.84 -0.54
CA SER A 60 -12.05 15.30 0.45
C SER A 60 -11.51 15.19 1.88
N ILE A 61 -10.71 14.16 2.19
CA ILE A 61 -10.01 14.08 3.49
C ILE A 61 -9.08 15.28 3.67
N LEU A 62 -8.29 15.63 2.65
CA LEU A 62 -7.40 16.79 2.70
C LEU A 62 -8.17 18.11 2.90
N ASP A 63 -9.32 18.28 2.25
CA ASP A 63 -10.21 19.43 2.47
C ASP A 63 -10.70 19.49 3.92
N VAL A 64 -11.15 18.37 4.48
CA VAL A 64 -11.59 18.29 5.88
C VAL A 64 -10.44 18.59 6.84
N LEU A 65 -9.25 18.05 6.57
CA LEU A 65 -8.06 18.34 7.37
C LEU A 65 -7.78 19.83 7.38
N LYS A 66 -7.72 20.48 6.20
CA LYS A 66 -7.52 21.93 6.09
C LYS A 66 -8.55 22.73 6.90
N GLU A 67 -9.82 22.34 6.86
CA GLU A 67 -10.87 23.02 7.63
C GLU A 67 -10.70 22.81 9.14
N LYS A 68 -10.41 21.57 9.58
CA LYS A 68 -10.32 21.22 10.99
C LYS A 68 -9.04 21.67 11.66
N THR A 69 -7.95 21.82 10.91
CA THR A 69 -6.66 22.29 11.44
C THR A 69 -6.45 23.79 11.29
N LYS A 70 -7.41 24.51 10.68
CA LYS A 70 -7.35 25.97 10.52
C LYS A 70 -7.07 26.69 11.84
N GLY A 71 -6.06 27.54 11.84
CA GLY A 71 -5.60 28.27 13.03
C GLY A 71 -4.60 27.52 13.90
N ASN A 72 -4.33 26.24 13.60
CA ASN A 72 -3.26 25.45 14.22
C ASN A 72 -2.09 25.19 13.27
N LEU A 73 -2.20 25.60 12.00
CA LEU A 73 -1.14 25.46 10.99
C LEU A 73 -0.20 26.66 11.00
N THR A 74 1.07 26.40 10.69
CA THR A 74 2.00 27.46 10.28
C THR A 74 1.64 28.00 8.90
N ASP A 75 2.08 29.22 8.57
CA ASP A 75 1.82 29.84 7.27
C ASP A 75 2.35 28.99 6.09
N GLU A 76 3.47 28.29 6.31
CA GLU A 76 4.06 27.38 5.33
C GLU A 76 3.18 26.13 5.14
N GLU A 77 2.77 25.47 6.22
CA GLU A 77 1.90 24.28 6.14
C GLU A 77 0.56 24.58 5.50
N ASP A 78 -0.07 25.71 5.84
CA ASP A 78 -1.35 26.11 5.23
C ASP A 78 -1.19 26.39 3.74
N SER A 79 -0.12 27.09 3.35
CA SER A 79 0.18 27.39 1.95
C SER A 79 0.46 26.12 1.13
N VAL A 80 1.25 25.19 1.68
CA VAL A 80 1.59 23.93 1.03
C VAL A 80 0.35 23.04 0.92
N LEU A 81 -0.42 22.88 2.00
CA LEU A 81 -1.66 22.09 1.98
C LEU A 81 -2.67 22.64 0.97
N ALA A 82 -2.89 23.95 0.95
CA ALA A 82 -3.77 24.60 -0.01
C ALA A 82 -3.33 24.33 -1.45
N ARG A 83 -2.04 24.50 -1.74
CA ARG A 83 -1.47 24.25 -3.06
C ARG A 83 -1.65 22.79 -3.49
N LEU A 84 -1.35 21.84 -2.62
CA LEU A 84 -1.46 20.41 -2.93
C LEU A 84 -2.91 20.01 -3.23
N ILE A 85 -3.86 20.53 -2.46
CA ILE A 85 -5.30 20.31 -2.70
C ILE A 85 -5.70 20.85 -4.07
N ASP A 86 -5.28 22.07 -4.42
CA ASP A 86 -5.62 22.70 -5.70
C ASP A 86 -5.00 21.95 -6.88
N GLU A 87 -3.74 21.52 -6.77
CA GLU A 87 -3.07 20.70 -7.78
C GLU A 87 -3.79 19.37 -7.99
N LEU A 88 -4.17 18.67 -6.91
CA LEU A 88 -4.92 17.41 -7.00
C LEU A 88 -6.32 17.58 -7.59
N LYS A 89 -7.05 18.64 -7.21
CA LYS A 89 -8.37 18.95 -7.77
C LYS A 89 -8.28 19.23 -9.26
N LEU A 90 -7.28 20.00 -9.68
CA LEU A 90 -7.04 20.27 -11.09
C LEU A 90 -6.72 18.97 -11.84
N ALA A 91 -5.79 18.17 -11.32
CA ALA A 91 -5.44 16.87 -11.89
C ALA A 91 -6.67 15.95 -12.03
N PHE A 92 -7.52 15.88 -11.00
CA PHE A 92 -8.77 15.13 -11.02
C PHE A 92 -9.74 15.60 -12.12
N VAL A 93 -9.94 16.91 -12.25
CA VAL A 93 -10.81 17.47 -13.30
C VAL A 93 -10.24 17.18 -14.69
N HIS A 94 -8.93 17.27 -14.88
CA HIS A 94 -8.28 16.90 -16.14
C HIS A 94 -8.46 15.42 -16.45
N ALA A 95 -8.23 14.55 -15.48
CA ALA A 95 -8.36 13.11 -15.61
C ALA A 95 -9.79 12.69 -16.00
N ILE A 96 -10.82 13.32 -15.42
CA ILE A 96 -12.23 13.06 -15.78
C ILE A 96 -12.56 13.51 -17.20
N ARG A 97 -11.94 14.59 -17.66
CA ARG A 97 -12.19 15.18 -18.98
C ARG A 97 -11.40 14.49 -20.10
N ASP A 98 -10.34 13.75 -19.77
CA ASP A 98 -9.56 13.01 -20.75
C ASP A 98 -10.25 11.66 -21.06
N PRO A 99 -10.74 11.47 -22.31
CA PRO A 99 -11.42 10.23 -22.69
C PRO A 99 -10.51 9.01 -22.58
N LYS A 100 -9.19 9.15 -22.77
CA LYS A 100 -8.25 8.02 -22.65
C LYS A 100 -8.12 7.56 -21.21
N VAL A 101 -8.06 8.50 -20.27
CA VAL A 101 -7.94 8.19 -18.84
C VAL A 101 -9.21 7.50 -18.33
N ARG A 102 -10.39 7.92 -18.80
CA ARG A 102 -11.65 7.21 -18.53
C ARG A 102 -11.66 5.78 -19.06
N GLU A 103 -11.20 5.58 -20.29
CA GLU A 103 -11.10 4.24 -20.88
C GLU A 103 -10.16 3.34 -20.04
N MET A 104 -9.01 3.88 -19.61
CA MET A 104 -8.06 3.18 -18.74
C MET A 104 -8.66 2.87 -17.36
N ALA A 105 -9.44 3.79 -16.79
CA ALA A 105 -10.15 3.57 -15.53
C ALA A 105 -11.15 2.40 -15.64
N GLU A 106 -11.94 2.37 -16.72
CA GLU A 106 -12.90 1.29 -17.00
C GLU A 106 -12.22 -0.08 -17.20
N MET A 107 -11.11 -0.12 -17.95
CA MET A 107 -10.30 -1.33 -18.12
C MET A 107 -9.70 -1.82 -16.80
N SER A 108 -9.24 -0.90 -15.95
CA SER A 108 -8.68 -1.26 -14.65
C SER A 108 -9.76 -1.85 -13.73
N ALA A 109 -10.97 -1.29 -13.67
CA ALA A 109 -12.07 -1.82 -12.87
C ALA A 109 -12.42 -3.29 -13.19
N GLN A 110 -12.32 -3.68 -14.47
CA GLN A 110 -12.58 -5.06 -14.92
C GLN A 110 -11.48 -6.04 -14.47
N ASN A 111 -10.23 -5.58 -14.40
CA ASN A 111 -9.09 -6.40 -13.97
C ASN A 111 -9.09 -6.66 -12.44
N ASP A 112 -9.70 -5.79 -11.62
CA ASP A 112 -9.84 -6.02 -10.15
C ASP A 112 -10.76 -7.21 -9.87
N GLN A 113 -11.88 -7.27 -10.59
CA GLN A 113 -12.84 -8.36 -10.47
C GLN A 113 -12.24 -9.71 -10.89
N GLN A 114 -11.33 -9.74 -11.86
CA GLN A 114 -10.65 -10.96 -12.27
C GLN A 114 -9.51 -11.39 -11.33
N GLN A 115 -8.76 -10.46 -10.72
CA GLN A 115 -7.70 -10.80 -9.75
C GLN A 115 -8.26 -11.31 -8.40
N ALA A 116 -9.39 -10.76 -7.92
CA ALA A 116 -10.04 -11.23 -6.68
C ALA A 116 -10.46 -12.71 -6.74
N SER A 117 -10.73 -13.23 -7.95
CA SER A 117 -11.07 -14.64 -8.18
C SER A 117 -9.89 -15.62 -8.05
N ARG A 118 -8.64 -15.13 -7.95
CA ARG A 118 -7.44 -15.97 -7.75
C ARG A 118 -7.01 -16.14 -6.28
N ILE A 119 -7.58 -15.37 -5.34
CA ILE A 119 -7.17 -15.41 -3.92
C ILE A 119 -8.17 -16.19 -3.03
N VAL A 120 -9.37 -16.51 -3.52
CA VAL A 120 -10.32 -17.40 -2.82
C VAL A 120 -10.10 -18.85 -3.27
N THR A 121 -9.20 -19.56 -2.60
CA THR A 121 -9.45 -20.99 -2.35
C THR A 121 -10.60 -21.08 -1.34
N PRO A 122 -11.67 -21.86 -1.58
CA PRO A 122 -12.78 -21.95 -0.63
C PRO A 122 -12.43 -22.77 0.62
N ASP A 123 -11.29 -23.45 0.66
CA ASP A 123 -10.83 -24.20 1.84
C ASP A 123 -9.41 -23.79 2.20
N GLY A 124 -9.27 -23.18 3.38
CA GLY A 124 -8.00 -22.76 3.97
C GLY A 124 -7.17 -23.93 4.48
N VAL A 125 -6.80 -24.87 3.60
CA VAL A 125 -5.86 -25.95 3.92
C VAL A 125 -4.60 -25.75 3.09
N PRO A 126 -3.44 -25.47 3.72
CA PRO A 126 -2.15 -25.59 3.03
C PRO A 126 -2.01 -27.04 2.56
N GLN A 127 -1.84 -27.26 1.25
CA GLN A 127 -1.51 -28.59 0.74
C GLN A 127 -0.13 -28.97 1.31
N ALA A 128 -0.16 -29.78 2.37
CA ALA A 128 0.99 -30.51 2.84
C ALA A 128 1.54 -31.35 1.68
N GLN A 129 2.86 -31.36 1.57
CA GLN A 129 3.57 -32.21 0.63
C GLN A 129 3.28 -33.68 0.97
N GLU A 130 2.32 -34.28 0.27
CA GLU A 130 2.17 -35.73 0.19
C GLU A 130 3.32 -36.28 -0.67
N THR A 131 4.43 -36.63 -0.03
CA THR A 131 5.35 -37.64 -0.58
C THR A 131 4.81 -39.02 -0.20
N MET A 132 4.05 -39.59 -1.14
CA MET A 132 3.79 -41.02 -1.35
C MET A 132 4.33 -42.00 -0.29
N ASP A 133 3.41 -42.54 0.51
CA ASP A 133 3.47 -43.94 0.97
C ASP A 133 2.80 -44.82 -0.10
N PRO A 134 3.54 -45.67 -0.84
CA PRO A 134 2.91 -46.70 -1.65
C PRO A 134 2.87 -48.03 -0.88
N GLU A 135 1.64 -48.55 -0.78
CA GLU A 135 1.32 -49.98 -0.71
C GLU A 135 1.85 -50.80 0.47
N SER A 136 0.95 -51.00 1.43
CA SER A 136 0.40 -52.32 1.76
C SER A 136 1.14 -53.55 1.18
N SER A 137 1.99 -54.17 1.99
CA SER A 137 2.20 -55.62 1.94
C SER A 137 2.74 -56.13 3.28
N PHE A 138 1.88 -56.12 4.31
CA PHE A 138 2.04 -57.01 5.45
C PHE A 138 1.27 -58.30 5.14
N PRO A 139 1.92 -59.45 4.93
CA PRO A 139 1.21 -60.71 4.96
C PRO A 139 0.94 -61.08 6.42
N ASP A 140 -0.34 -61.28 6.71
CA ASP A 140 -0.85 -61.90 7.93
C ASP A 140 -0.32 -63.33 8.12
N ASP A 141 -0.23 -63.66 9.41
CA ASP A 141 -0.49 -64.97 10.04
C ASP A 141 0.63 -65.99 10.26
N GLU A 142 0.64 -66.43 11.52
CA GLU A 142 1.37 -67.53 12.12
C GLU A 142 1.29 -68.84 11.31
N ARG A 143 2.39 -69.61 11.25
CA ARG A 143 2.43 -71.05 11.61
C ARG A 143 3.80 -71.68 11.32
N SER A 144 4.31 -72.34 12.37
CA SER A 144 5.00 -73.63 12.31
C SER A 144 6.31 -73.73 11.50
N ALA A 145 7.44 -73.77 12.21
CA ALA A 145 8.31 -74.95 12.39
C ALA A 145 9.68 -74.55 12.95
#